data_AF-A0A413WDD3-F1
#
_entry.id   AF-A0A413WDD3-F1
#
_cell.length_a   1.000
_cell.length_b   1.000
_cell.length_c   1.000
_cell.angle_alpha   90.00
_cell.angle_beta   90.00
_cell.angle_gamma   90.00
#
_symmetry.space_group_name_H-M   'P 1'
#
loop_
_entity.id
_entity.type
_entity.pdbx_description
1 polymer ?
#
loop_
_entity_poly.entity_id
_entity_poly.type
_entity_poly.pdbx_seq_one_letter_code
_entity_poly.pdbx_strand_id
1 'polypeptide(L)'
;MKRSIRLKQIMNTRRTLDMTKRAHRVYTDEFKEQVVQLYLNGKPRIDIVREYDLTPSALGRWINQSRTTGLFKAEDNLSDEARELRDLRKQVRQLEMENDILKQATLIIGRK
;
A
#
# COMPACT_ATOMS: atom_id res chain seq x y z
N MET A 1 -14.00 -16.87 25.80
CA MET A 1 -13.44 -15.51 26.01
C MET A 1 -12.19 -15.15 25.18
N LYS A 2 -11.57 -16.04 24.39
CA LYS A 2 -10.30 -15.75 23.68
C LYS A 2 -10.43 -15.06 22.29
N ARG A 3 -11.64 -14.90 21.74
CA ARG A 3 -11.86 -14.30 20.40
C ARG A 3 -11.82 -12.76 20.39
N SER A 4 -12.16 -12.12 21.51
CA SER A 4 -12.33 -10.65 21.58
C SER A 4 -11.01 -9.87 21.67
N ILE A 5 -9.95 -10.50 22.19
CA ILE A 5 -8.63 -9.86 22.34
C ILE A 5 -7.87 -9.85 21.00
N ARG A 6 -8.03 -10.90 20.18
CA ARG A 6 -7.28 -11.09 18.92
C ARG A 6 -7.62 -10.07 17.82
N LEU A 7 -8.81 -9.47 17.86
CA LEU A 7 -9.24 -8.46 16.88
C LEU A 7 -8.66 -7.06 17.17
N LYS A 8 -8.18 -6.79 18.39
CA LYS A 8 -7.69 -5.46 18.77
C LYS A 8 -6.29 -5.12 18.23
N GLN A 9 -5.49 -6.13 17.87
CA GLN A 9 -4.19 -5.91 17.20
C GLN A 9 -4.30 -5.68 15.69
N ILE A 10 -5.48 -5.88 15.09
CA ILE A 10 -5.67 -5.95 13.63
C ILE A 10 -6.19 -4.63 13.04
N MET A 11 -6.65 -3.67 13.86
CA MET A 11 -7.45 -2.55 13.34
C MET A 11 -7.02 -1.19 13.94
N ASN A 12 -6.17 -0.45 13.23
CA ASN A 12 -6.12 1.01 13.39
C ASN A 12 -7.27 1.61 12.57
N THR A 13 -8.38 1.94 13.22
CA THR A 13 -9.62 2.35 12.56
C THR A 13 -9.66 3.88 12.41
N ARG A 14 -9.59 4.39 11.17
CA ARG A 14 -10.27 5.64 10.81
C ARG A 14 -11.44 5.28 9.89
N ARG A 15 -12.64 5.43 10.42
CA ARG A 15 -13.92 5.04 9.82
C ARG A 15 -14.43 6.20 8.96
N THR A 16 -14.60 5.98 7.66
CA THR A 16 -15.50 6.77 6.81
C THR A 16 -16.47 5.81 6.12
N LEU A 17 -17.76 6.14 6.16
CA LEU A 17 -18.87 5.27 5.79
C LEU A 17 -19.13 5.31 4.28
N ASP A 18 -18.91 4.16 3.62
CA ASP A 18 -19.55 3.77 2.36
C ASP A 18 -19.84 2.27 2.47
N MET A 19 -21.13 1.90 2.57
CA MET A 19 -21.58 0.54 2.86
C MET A 19 -21.47 -0.43 1.68
N THR A 20 -21.03 0.04 0.51
CA THR A 20 -20.75 -0.82 -0.65
C THR A 20 -19.29 -1.23 -0.76
N LYS A 21 -18.39 -0.61 0.02
CA LYS A 21 -16.95 -0.89 0.00
C LYS A 21 -16.52 -1.55 1.30
N ARG A 22 -15.97 -2.76 1.21
CA ARG A 22 -15.28 -3.38 2.34
C ARG A 22 -14.19 -2.41 2.81
N ALA A 23 -14.26 -1.99 4.07
CA ALA A 23 -13.28 -1.10 4.65
C ALA A 23 -11.86 -1.64 4.40
N HIS A 24 -10.95 -0.77 3.99
CA HIS A 24 -9.57 -1.14 3.71
C HIS A 24 -8.92 -1.65 5.00
N ARG A 25 -8.71 -2.96 5.10
CA ARG A 25 -8.05 -3.59 6.24
C ARG A 25 -6.54 -3.35 6.13
N VAL A 26 -5.98 -2.63 7.09
CA VAL A 26 -4.53 -2.41 7.19
C VAL A 26 -3.97 -3.42 8.18
N TYR A 27 -3.03 -4.23 7.72
CA TYR A 27 -2.36 -5.24 8.53
C TYR A 27 -0.96 -4.76 8.90
N THR A 28 -0.54 -4.99 10.15
CA THR A 28 0.82 -4.68 10.58
C THR A 28 1.82 -5.62 9.91
N ASP A 29 3.09 -5.23 9.85
CA ASP A 29 4.11 -5.99 9.15
C ASP A 29 4.46 -7.29 9.89
N GLU A 30 4.45 -7.26 11.22
CA GLU A 30 4.66 -8.45 12.07
C GLU A 30 3.57 -9.48 11.84
N PHE A 31 2.33 -9.03 11.65
CA PHE A 31 1.21 -9.92 11.37
C PHE A 31 1.35 -10.59 10.00
N LYS A 32 1.75 -9.83 8.97
CA LYS A 32 1.98 -10.39 7.63
C LYS A 32 3.10 -11.43 7.66
N GLU A 33 4.18 -11.15 8.38
CA GLU A 33 5.30 -12.08 8.54
C GLU A 33 4.87 -13.38 9.21
N GLN A 34 4.16 -13.30 10.34
CA GLN A 34 3.63 -14.49 11.03
C GLN A 34 2.75 -15.35 10.10
N VAL A 35 1.88 -14.71 9.33
CA VAL A 35 0.98 -15.40 8.39
C VAL A 35 1.76 -16.09 7.27
N VAL A 36 2.79 -15.44 6.72
CA VAL A 36 3.65 -16.02 5.70
C VAL A 36 4.48 -17.17 6.26
N GLN A 37 5.02 -17.04 7.48
CA GLN A 37 5.75 -18.11 8.16
C GLN A 37 4.87 -19.35 8.36
N LEU A 38 3.60 -19.18 8.72
CA LEU A 38 2.65 -20.30 8.81
C LEU A 38 2.49 -21.03 7.48
N TYR A 39 2.47 -20.29 6.36
CA TYR A 39 2.42 -20.89 5.04
C TYR A 39 3.72 -21.63 4.68
N LEU A 40 4.88 -21.05 4.98
CA LEU A 40 6.19 -21.68 4.76
C LEU A 40 6.36 -22.96 5.61
N ASN A 41 5.77 -22.98 6.80
CA ASN A 41 5.73 -24.16 7.68
C ASN A 41 4.74 -25.24 7.22
N GLY A 42 4.18 -25.13 6.00
CA GLY A 42 3.38 -26.17 5.36
C GLY A 42 1.88 -26.09 5.65
N LYS A 43 1.39 -25.04 6.33
CA LYS A 43 -0.05 -24.87 6.55
C LYS A 43 -0.74 -24.50 5.23
N PRO A 44 -1.84 -25.18 4.86
CA PRO A 44 -2.48 -24.94 3.57
C PRO A 44 -3.11 -23.56 3.51
N ARG A 45 -3.00 -22.93 2.33
CA ARG A 45 -3.47 -21.56 2.07
C ARG A 45 -4.94 -21.35 2.47
N ILE A 46 -5.80 -22.33 2.24
CA ILE A 46 -7.23 -22.24 2.52
C ILE A 46 -7.53 -22.12 4.02
N ASP A 47 -6.77 -22.82 4.86
CA ASP A 47 -6.97 -22.80 6.31
C ASP A 47 -6.48 -21.48 6.90
N ILE A 48 -5.38 -20.93 6.39
CA ILE A 48 -4.87 -19.61 6.78
C ILE A 48 -5.89 -18.52 6.40
N VAL A 49 -6.42 -18.56 5.18
CA VAL A 49 -7.43 -17.62 4.70
C VAL A 49 -8.68 -17.65 5.59
N ARG A 50 -9.15 -18.85 5.95
CA ARG A 50 -10.35 -19.04 6.79
C ARG A 50 -10.12 -18.63 8.24
N GLU A 51 -9.00 -19.02 8.84
CA GLU A 51 -8.72 -18.76 10.26
C GLU A 51 -8.48 -17.28 10.56
N TYR A 52 -7.81 -16.58 9.63
CA TYR A 52 -7.44 -15.18 9.80
C TYR A 52 -8.36 -14.20 9.06
N ASP A 53 -9.47 -14.69 8.48
CA ASP A 53 -10.40 -13.92 7.65
C ASP A 53 -9.68 -13.04 6.61
N LEU A 54 -8.72 -13.65 5.90
CA LEU A 54 -7.94 -12.99 4.86
C LEU A 54 -8.60 -13.19 3.51
N THR A 55 -8.37 -12.28 2.58
CA THR A 55 -8.71 -12.53 1.18
C THR A 55 -7.60 -13.40 0.55
N PRO A 56 -7.90 -14.42 -0.27
CA PRO A 56 -6.88 -15.23 -0.92
C PRO A 56 -5.82 -14.40 -1.66
N SER A 57 -6.25 -13.31 -2.32
CA SER A 57 -5.38 -12.39 -3.03
C SER A 57 -4.38 -11.66 -2.11
N ALA A 58 -4.79 -11.32 -0.87
CA ALA A 58 -3.92 -10.66 0.10
C ALA A 58 -2.78 -11.58 0.52
N LEU A 59 -3.11 -12.83 0.88
CA LEU A 59 -2.11 -13.84 1.24
C LEU A 59 -1.13 -14.14 0.08
N GLY A 60 -1.65 -14.24 -1.15
CA GLY A 60 -0.79 -14.42 -2.34
C GLY A 60 0.19 -13.27 -2.54
N ARG A 61 -0.27 -12.02 -2.35
CA ARG A 61 0.60 -10.84 -2.42
C ARG A 61 1.70 -10.88 -1.37
N TRP A 62 1.38 -11.23 -0.13
CA TRP A 62 2.38 -11.29 0.95
C TRP A 62 3.42 -12.40 0.76
N ILE A 63 3.02 -13.57 0.25
CA ILE A 63 3.96 -14.66 -0.07
C ILE A 63 4.91 -14.25 -1.20
N ASN A 64 4.41 -13.56 -2.22
CA ASN A 64 5.27 -13.06 -3.29
C ASN A 64 6.23 -12.00 -2.75
N GLN A 65 5.71 -11.04 -1.97
CA GLN A 65 6.50 -9.98 -1.36
C GLN A 65 7.60 -10.51 -0.44
N SER A 66 7.31 -11.54 0.37
CA SER A 66 8.31 -12.16 1.23
C SER A 66 9.39 -12.89 0.44
N ARG A 67 9.06 -13.46 -0.73
CA ARG A 67 10.02 -14.14 -1.61
C ARG A 67 10.89 -13.16 -2.38
N THR A 68 10.36 -12.00 -2.78
CA THR A 68 11.07 -11.03 -3.61
C THR A 68 11.93 -10.09 -2.79
N THR A 69 11.37 -9.51 -1.71
CA THR A 69 11.99 -8.36 -1.01
C THR A 69 12.31 -8.69 0.44
N GLY A 70 11.66 -9.69 1.04
CA GLY A 70 11.83 -10.03 2.46
C GLY A 70 11.28 -8.97 3.45
N LEU A 71 10.80 -7.82 2.95
CA LEU A 71 10.26 -6.73 3.76
C LEU A 71 8.79 -6.46 3.40
N PHE A 72 7.94 -6.34 4.44
CA PHE A 72 6.50 -6.09 4.29
C PHE A 72 6.12 -4.59 4.14
N LYS A 73 7.10 -3.69 4.23
CA LYS A 73 6.91 -2.23 4.17
C LYS A 73 6.41 -1.78 2.81
N ALA A 74 5.24 -1.16 2.77
CA ALA A 74 4.58 -0.69 1.55
C ALA A 74 5.36 0.40 0.80
N GLU A 75 6.16 1.22 1.51
CA GLU A 75 6.98 2.29 0.92
C GLU A 75 8.19 1.75 0.13
N ASP A 76 8.66 0.53 0.46
CA ASP A 76 9.89 -0.06 -0.10
C ASP A 76 9.64 -1.13 -1.16
N ASN A 77 8.38 -1.36 -1.58
CA ASN A 77 8.07 -2.27 -2.71
C ASN A 77 7.97 -1.56 -4.06
N LEU A 78 8.23 -0.25 -4.12
CA LEU A 78 8.56 0.36 -5.39
C LEU A 78 9.97 -0.13 -5.70
N SER A 79 10.11 -0.91 -6.78
CA SER A 79 11.42 -1.06 -7.43
C SER A 79 12.06 0.32 -7.55
N ASP A 80 13.36 0.43 -7.35
CA ASP A 80 14.06 1.73 -7.34
C ASP A 80 13.71 2.55 -8.60
N GLU A 81 13.54 1.88 -9.75
CA GLU A 81 13.05 2.44 -11.01
C GLU A 81 11.64 3.08 -10.90
N ALA A 82 10.72 2.45 -10.19
CA ALA A 82 9.36 2.95 -10.00
C ALA A 82 9.32 4.14 -9.03
N ARG A 83 10.25 4.19 -8.07
CA ARG A 83 10.44 5.34 -7.16
C ARG A 83 10.99 6.53 -7.93
N GLU A 84 12.05 6.32 -8.69
CA GLU A 84 12.64 7.33 -9.58
C GLU A 84 11.61 7.86 -10.58
N LEU A 85 10.86 6.98 -11.24
CA LEU A 85 9.82 7.37 -12.19
C LEU A 85 8.71 8.22 -11.53
N ARG A 86 8.34 7.91 -10.28
CA ARG A 86 7.35 8.69 -9.53
C ARG A 86 7.87 10.09 -9.23
N ASP A 87 9.12 10.21 -8.80
CA ASP A 87 9.70 11.49 -8.43
C ASP A 87 10.04 12.35 -9.65
N LEU A 88 10.54 11.74 -10.74
CA LEU A 88 10.66 12.38 -12.05
C LEU A 88 9.31 12.92 -12.55
N ARG A 89 8.24 12.14 -12.45
CA ARG A 89 6.89 12.59 -12.84
C ARG A 89 6.37 13.75 -11.98
N LYS A 90 6.77 13.84 -10.71
CA LYS A 90 6.44 15.01 -9.87
C LYS A 90 7.23 16.24 -10.31
N GLN A 91 8.52 16.07 -10.59
CA GLN A 91 9.39 17.16 -11.05
C GLN A 91 8.93 17.71 -12.40
N VAL A 92 8.59 16.85 -13.36
CA VAL A 92 8.06 17.28 -14.67
C VAL A 92 6.80 18.12 -14.50
N ARG A 93 5.84 17.67 -13.69
CA ARG A 93 4.62 18.45 -13.42
C ARG A 93 4.92 19.81 -12.79
N GLN A 94 5.86 19.86 -11.85
CA GLN A 94 6.25 21.12 -11.22
C GLN A 94 6.87 22.09 -12.25
N LEU A 95 7.78 21.59 -13.08
CA LEU A 95 8.42 22.38 -14.14
C LEU A 95 7.43 22.85 -15.20
N GLU A 96 6.46 22.01 -15.57
CA GLU A 96 5.36 22.39 -16.49
C GLU A 96 4.54 23.53 -15.91
N MET A 97 4.17 23.44 -14.63
CA MET A 97 3.45 24.52 -13.93
C MET A 97 4.26 25.81 -13.87
N GLU A 98 5.54 25.74 -13.53
CA GLU A 98 6.43 26.91 -13.52
C GLU A 98 6.57 27.54 -14.92
N ASN A 99 6.70 26.72 -15.95
CA ASN A 99 6.78 27.18 -17.34
C ASN A 99 5.48 27.86 -17.76
N ASP A 100 4.33 27.32 -17.39
CA ASP A 100 3.03 27.91 -17.67
C ASP A 100 2.86 29.25 -16.95
N ILE A 101 3.28 29.37 -15.69
CA ILE A 101 3.29 30.65 -14.96
C ILE A 101 4.18 31.68 -15.66
N LEU A 102 5.38 31.29 -16.09
CA LEU A 102 6.29 32.17 -16.80
C LEU A 102 5.73 32.61 -18.16
N LYS A 103 5.11 31.70 -18.91
CA LYS A 103 4.40 32.03 -20.17
C LYS A 103 3.28 33.03 -19.92
N GLN A 104 2.44 32.82 -18.91
CA GLN A 104 1.39 33.77 -18.55
C GLN A 104 1.97 35.14 -18.17
N ALA A 105 3.06 35.18 -17.38
CA ALA A 105 3.73 36.42 -17.01
C ALA A 105 4.29 37.17 -18.23
N THR A 106 4.91 36.47 -19.19
CA THR A 106 5.41 37.10 -20.43
C THR A 106 4.29 37.68 -21.29
N LEU A 107 3.15 37.00 -21.38
CA LEU A 107 1.96 37.48 -22.10
C LEU A 107 1.34 38.73 -21.46
N ILE A 108 1.47 38.88 -20.14
CA ILE A 108 1.00 40.05 -19.39
C ILE A 108 1.96 41.23 -19.57
N ILE A 109 3.28 40.99 -19.52
CA ILE A 109 4.31 42.03 -19.63
C ILE A 109 4.46 42.53 -21.07
N GLY A 110 4.39 41.65 -22.07
CA GLY A 110 4.51 42.01 -23.49
C GLY A 110 3.30 42.72 -24.11
N ARG A 111 2.23 42.93 -23.33
CA ARG A 111 1.03 43.69 -23.73
C ARG A 111 1.03 45.14 -23.22
N LYS A 112 2.13 45.60 -22.62
CA LYS A 112 2.34 46.97 -22.17
C LYS A 112 3.35 47.66 -23.09
#